data_AF-T0XUI2-F1
#
_entry.id   AF-T0XUI2-F1
#
_cell.length_a   1.000
_cell.length_b   1.000
_cell.length_c   1.000
_cell.angle_alpha   90.00
_cell.angle_beta   90.00
_cell.angle_gamma   90.00
#
_symmetry.space_group_name_H-M   'P 1'
#
loop_
_entity.id
_entity.type
_entity.pdbx_description
1 polymer ?
#
loop_
_entity_poly.entity_id
_entity_poly.type
_entity_poly.pdbx_seq_one_letter_code
_entity_poly.pdbx_strand_id
1 'polypeptide(L)'
;MGDGSCERERLALGELQADLVFVRNYIVQLEEINRMHDRDIGSMTEILRTRMERIDVPTMIRKGQESIANLERFQSVLERISAIGLEIREISTQVNLLSINAAIEAAHAKEAGRGFAVVAEEIKKLSDRTRKSVEEISKTVASIGAELGAMRESIEDVQHRIGEMQDFSEKIEQSVAHMKNVSSGNLLKRFLGIVVGRSDRMTQLIRSVFSKA
;
A
#
# COMPACT_ATOMS: atom_id res chain seq x y z
N MET A 1 -6.39 -59.70 59.14
CA MET A 1 -6.70 -59.60 57.70
C MET A 1 -7.12 -58.18 57.25
N GLY A 2 -7.19 -57.16 58.12
CA GLY A 2 -7.64 -55.80 57.76
C GLY A 2 -6.56 -54.79 57.35
N ASP A 3 -5.27 -55.11 57.51
CA ASP A 3 -4.16 -54.15 57.41
C ASP A 3 -3.79 -53.80 55.95
N GLY A 4 -3.65 -54.81 55.09
CA GLY A 4 -3.33 -54.62 53.66
C GLY A 4 -4.45 -54.05 52.78
N SER A 5 -5.64 -53.80 53.32
CA SER A 5 -6.71 -53.08 52.60
C SER A 5 -6.60 -51.57 52.82
N CYS A 6 -6.34 -51.15 54.06
CA CYS A 6 -6.14 -49.74 54.43
C CYS A 6 -4.90 -49.14 53.75
N GLU A 7 -3.81 -49.92 53.66
CA GLU A 7 -2.58 -49.49 52.99
C GLU A 7 -2.77 -49.32 51.47
N ARG A 8 -3.54 -50.22 50.83
CA ARG A 8 -3.89 -50.11 49.40
C ARG A 8 -4.81 -48.92 49.11
N GLU A 9 -5.78 -48.64 49.98
CA GLU A 9 -6.64 -47.45 49.87
C GLU A 9 -5.84 -46.16 50.07
N ARG A 10 -4.89 -46.13 51.02
CA ARG A 10 -3.97 -44.98 51.20
C ARG A 10 -3.10 -44.75 49.96
N LEU A 11 -2.57 -45.81 49.35
CA LEU A 11 -1.79 -45.72 48.12
C LEU A 11 -2.62 -45.17 46.95
N ALA A 12 -3.82 -45.70 46.75
CA ALA A 12 -4.73 -45.22 45.70
C ALA A 12 -5.18 -43.76 45.91
N LEU A 13 -5.43 -43.35 47.16
CA LEU A 13 -5.73 -41.95 47.50
C LEU A 13 -4.52 -41.03 47.29
N GLY A 14 -3.31 -41.53 47.52
CA GLY A 14 -2.06 -40.81 47.27
C GLY A 14 -1.82 -40.58 45.77
N GLU A 15 -2.05 -41.60 44.94
CA GLU A 15 -2.00 -41.50 43.47
C GLU A 15 -3.06 -40.52 42.95
N LEU A 16 -4.30 -40.62 43.43
CA LEU A 16 -5.38 -39.68 43.06
C LEU A 16 -5.04 -38.23 43.46
N GLN A 17 -4.41 -38.03 44.61
CA GLN A 17 -3.96 -36.72 45.05
C GLN A 17 -2.84 -36.17 44.15
N ALA A 18 -1.91 -37.02 43.73
CA ALA A 18 -0.86 -36.63 42.78
C ALA A 18 -1.47 -36.22 41.43
N ASP A 19 -2.40 -37.01 40.89
CA ASP A 19 -3.10 -36.70 39.63
C ASP A 19 -3.89 -35.38 39.70
N LEU A 20 -4.55 -35.11 40.83
CA LEU A 20 -5.26 -33.84 41.03
C LEU A 20 -4.31 -32.64 41.07
N VAL A 21 -3.12 -32.80 41.66
CA VAL A 21 -2.07 -31.77 41.63
C VAL A 21 -1.58 -31.55 40.20
N PHE A 22 -1.39 -32.62 39.41
CA PHE A 22 -1.05 -32.49 37.98
C PHE A 22 -2.13 -31.74 37.20
N VAL A 23 -3.41 -32.13 37.34
CA VAL A 23 -4.54 -31.47 36.69
C VAL A 23 -4.61 -29.99 37.09
N ARG A 24 -4.44 -29.67 38.37
CA ARG A 24 -4.41 -28.29 38.87
C ARG A 24 -3.29 -27.47 38.22
N ASN A 25 -2.08 -28.05 38.09
CA ASN A 25 -0.96 -27.38 37.43
C ASN A 25 -1.26 -27.09 35.96
N TYR A 26 -1.83 -28.05 35.22
CA TYR A 26 -2.23 -27.84 33.82
C TYR A 26 -3.30 -26.75 33.66
N ILE A 27 -4.25 -26.65 34.60
CA ILE A 27 -5.28 -25.61 34.54
C ILE A 27 -4.68 -24.22 34.78
N VAL A 28 -3.76 -24.09 35.73
CA VAL A 28 -3.06 -22.83 35.98
C VAL A 28 -2.25 -22.40 34.75
N GLN A 29 -1.57 -23.34 34.09
CA GLN A 29 -0.87 -23.06 32.82
C GLN A 29 -1.84 -22.62 31.70
N LEU A 30 -2.99 -23.27 31.57
CA LEU A 30 -4.02 -22.89 30.59
C LEU A 30 -4.61 -21.49 30.84
N GLU A 31 -4.80 -21.10 32.11
CA GLU A 31 -5.21 -19.74 32.45
C GLU A 31 -4.14 -18.71 32.06
N GLU A 32 -2.87 -19.03 32.28
CA GLU A 32 -1.76 -18.16 31.92
C GLU A 32 -1.64 -17.97 30.40
N ILE A 33 -1.82 -19.04 29.62
CA ILE A 33 -1.90 -18.98 28.15
C ILE A 33 -3.07 -18.10 27.72
N ASN A 34 -4.27 -18.26 28.30
CA ASN A 34 -5.41 -17.41 27.95
C ASN A 34 -5.18 -15.94 28.28
N ARG A 35 -4.57 -15.62 29.43
CA ARG A 35 -4.21 -14.24 29.79
C ARG A 35 -3.15 -13.67 28.83
N MET A 36 -2.22 -14.50 28.36
CA MET A 36 -1.26 -14.11 27.32
C MET A 36 -1.98 -13.79 26.01
N HIS A 37 -2.89 -14.68 25.57
CA HIS A 37 -3.68 -14.48 24.36
C HIS A 37 -4.53 -13.20 24.39
N ASP A 38 -5.19 -12.91 25.52
CA ASP A 38 -5.95 -11.67 25.71
C ASP A 38 -5.05 -10.42 25.59
N ARG A 39 -3.81 -10.48 26.12
CA ARG A 39 -2.83 -9.40 25.97
C ARG A 39 -2.36 -9.24 24.54
N ASP A 40 -2.08 -10.34 23.84
CA ASP A 40 -1.61 -10.33 22.45
C ASP A 40 -2.68 -9.76 21.51
N ILE A 41 -3.96 -10.11 21.70
CA ILE A 41 -5.07 -9.53 20.95
C ILE A 41 -5.16 -8.01 21.19
N GLY A 42 -5.01 -7.57 22.45
CA GLY A 42 -5.01 -6.15 22.79
C GLY A 42 -3.85 -5.39 22.14
N SER A 43 -2.63 -5.94 22.21
CA SER A 43 -1.45 -5.36 21.57
C SER A 43 -1.60 -5.31 20.04
N MET A 44 -2.10 -6.37 19.42
CA MET A 44 -2.38 -6.42 17.98
C MET A 44 -3.37 -5.33 17.57
N THR A 45 -4.47 -5.18 18.31
CA THR A 45 -5.48 -4.14 18.06
C THR A 45 -4.86 -2.74 18.06
N GLU A 46 -3.98 -2.46 19.02
CA GLU A 46 -3.34 -1.16 19.16
C GLU A 46 -2.30 -0.88 18.07
N ILE A 47 -1.51 -1.89 17.69
CA ILE A 47 -0.57 -1.80 16.57
C ILE A 47 -1.32 -1.47 15.28
N LEU A 48 -2.45 -2.13 15.04
CA LEU A 48 -3.27 -1.94 13.84
C LEU A 48 -3.89 -0.56 13.80
N ARG A 49 -4.47 -0.10 14.92
CA ARG A 49 -4.99 1.26 15.08
C ARG A 49 -3.92 2.29 14.75
N THR A 50 -2.73 2.15 15.33
CA THR A 50 -1.61 3.08 15.10
C THR A 50 -1.14 3.06 13.63
N ARG A 51 -1.12 1.88 12.99
CA ARG A 51 -0.75 1.76 11.57
C ARG A 51 -1.79 2.41 10.66
N MET A 52 -3.08 2.24 10.96
CA MET A 52 -4.17 2.87 10.21
C MET A 52 -4.19 4.39 10.39
N GLU A 53 -3.93 4.90 11.58
CA GLU A 53 -3.85 6.35 11.83
C GLU A 53 -2.66 7.01 11.11
N ARG A 54 -1.57 6.28 10.91
CA ARG A 54 -0.39 6.77 10.18
C ARG A 54 -0.58 6.81 8.67
N ILE A 55 -1.53 6.03 8.13
CA ILE A 55 -1.77 5.94 6.70
C ILE A 55 -3.16 6.51 6.41
N ASP A 56 -3.21 7.80 6.07
CA ASP A 56 -4.44 8.47 5.64
C ASP A 56 -4.77 8.06 4.20
N VAL A 57 -5.35 6.85 4.07
CA VAL A 57 -5.77 6.26 2.80
C VAL A 57 -6.69 7.20 2.00
N PRO A 58 -7.73 7.82 2.60
CA PRO A 58 -8.55 8.80 1.88
C PRO A 58 -7.74 9.93 1.26
N THR A 59 -6.78 10.49 2.02
CA THR A 59 -5.90 11.54 1.49
C THR A 59 -4.99 11.03 0.37
N MET A 60 -4.47 9.81 0.46
CA MET A 60 -3.63 9.24 -0.60
C MET A 60 -4.41 9.02 -1.90
N ILE A 61 -5.65 8.50 -1.82
CA ILE A 61 -6.54 8.34 -2.98
C ILE A 61 -6.79 9.69 -3.64
N ARG A 62 -7.17 10.71 -2.85
CA ARG A 62 -7.41 12.07 -3.34
C ARG A 62 -6.17 12.65 -4.03
N LYS A 63 -4.98 12.53 -3.41
CA LYS A 63 -3.72 13.01 -4.00
C LYS A 63 -3.35 12.27 -5.30
N GLY A 64 -3.67 10.98 -5.39
CA GLY A 64 -3.50 10.21 -6.62
C GLY A 64 -4.41 10.75 -7.74
N GLN A 65 -5.69 10.97 -7.44
CA GLN A 65 -6.65 11.55 -8.39
C GLN A 65 -6.25 12.97 -8.84
N GLU A 66 -5.81 13.82 -7.90
CA GLU A 66 -5.30 15.16 -8.21
C GLU A 66 -4.07 15.10 -9.13
N SER A 67 -3.16 14.15 -8.90
CA SER A 67 -1.99 13.95 -9.75
C SER A 67 -2.39 13.52 -11.17
N ILE A 68 -3.35 12.60 -11.32
CA ILE A 68 -3.88 12.20 -12.65
C ILE A 68 -4.48 13.40 -13.37
N ALA A 69 -5.32 14.19 -12.70
CA ALA A 69 -5.91 15.39 -13.29
C ALA A 69 -4.86 16.45 -13.67
N ASN A 70 -3.74 16.52 -12.93
CA ASN A 70 -2.60 17.37 -13.31
C ASN A 70 -1.93 16.85 -14.58
N LEU A 71 -1.69 15.54 -14.68
CA LEU A 71 -1.09 14.92 -15.87
C LEU A 71 -1.93 15.17 -17.12
N GLU A 72 -3.26 15.03 -17.03
CA GLU A 72 -4.18 15.33 -18.14
C GLU A 72 -4.08 16.80 -18.59
N ARG A 73 -3.99 17.73 -17.64
CA ARG A 73 -3.78 19.16 -17.95
C ARG A 73 -2.43 19.40 -18.62
N PHE A 74 -1.36 18.75 -18.14
CA PHE A 74 -0.05 18.83 -18.77
C PHE A 74 -0.06 18.29 -20.19
N GLN A 75 -0.72 17.15 -20.42
CA GLN A 75 -0.85 16.55 -21.74
C GLN A 75 -1.57 17.50 -22.72
N SER A 76 -2.67 18.13 -22.29
CA SER A 76 -3.35 19.15 -23.09
C SER A 76 -2.45 20.34 -23.44
N VAL A 77 -1.59 20.78 -22.52
CA VAL A 77 -0.62 21.85 -22.79
C VAL A 77 0.41 21.39 -23.84
N LEU A 78 0.91 20.17 -23.75
CA LEU A 78 1.85 19.62 -24.74
C LEU A 78 1.23 19.53 -26.13
N GLU A 79 -0.03 19.09 -26.24
CA GLU A 79 -0.76 19.06 -27.51
C GLU A 79 -0.88 20.46 -28.14
N ARG A 80 -1.15 21.49 -27.33
CA ARG A 80 -1.16 22.88 -27.79
C ARG A 80 0.20 23.35 -28.27
N ILE A 81 1.28 22.99 -27.57
CA ILE A 81 2.65 23.32 -27.99
C ILE A 81 2.98 22.63 -29.32
N SER A 82 2.60 21.36 -29.48
CA SER A 82 2.76 20.64 -30.76
C SER A 82 2.01 21.31 -31.91
N ALA A 83 0.77 21.76 -31.68
CA ALA A 83 -0.02 22.46 -32.68
C ALA A 83 0.63 23.79 -33.10
N ILE A 84 1.12 24.59 -32.15
CA ILE A 84 1.86 25.82 -32.43
C ILE A 84 3.15 25.52 -33.20
N GLY A 85 3.87 24.46 -32.83
CA GLY A 85 5.06 24.00 -33.55
C GLY A 85 4.76 23.69 -35.01
N LEU A 86 3.66 22.98 -35.30
CA LEU A 86 3.21 22.69 -36.66
C LEU A 86 2.92 23.98 -37.45
N GLU A 87 2.22 24.94 -36.86
CA GLU A 87 1.94 26.23 -37.50
C GLU A 87 3.22 27.00 -37.83
N ILE A 88 4.19 27.05 -36.91
CA ILE A 88 5.48 27.71 -37.15
C ILE A 88 6.25 27.00 -38.28
N ARG A 89 6.16 25.66 -38.36
CA ARG A 89 6.77 24.89 -39.46
C ARG A 89 6.17 25.25 -40.81
N GLU A 90 4.85 25.41 -40.87
CA GLU A 90 4.15 25.84 -42.09
C GLU A 90 4.56 27.25 -42.50
N ILE A 91 4.60 28.19 -41.55
CA ILE A 91 5.06 29.57 -41.78
C ILE A 91 6.51 29.56 -42.30
N SER A 92 7.41 28.84 -41.63
CA SER A 92 8.82 28.70 -42.06
C SER A 92 8.92 28.14 -43.48
N THR A 93 8.08 27.18 -43.85
CA THR A 93 8.04 26.61 -45.20
C THR A 93 7.58 27.65 -46.23
N GLN A 94 6.55 28.44 -45.92
CA GLN A 94 6.08 29.52 -46.79
C GLN A 94 7.11 30.63 -46.95
N VAL A 95 7.75 31.05 -45.86
CA VAL A 95 8.82 32.07 -45.89
C VAL A 95 10.02 31.58 -46.71
N ASN A 96 10.37 30.30 -46.60
CA ASN A 96 11.41 29.69 -47.43
C ASN A 96 11.03 29.68 -48.92
N LEU A 97 9.77 29.45 -49.27
CA LEU A 97 9.31 29.54 -50.67
C LEU A 97 9.35 30.98 -51.17
N LEU A 98 8.93 31.95 -50.35
CA LEU A 98 8.99 33.37 -50.67
C LEU A 98 10.45 33.84 -50.89
N SER A 99 11.39 33.36 -50.07
CA SER A 99 12.80 33.71 -50.22
C SER A 99 13.42 33.13 -51.49
N ILE A 100 13.02 31.91 -51.88
CA ILE A 100 13.42 31.32 -53.16
C ILE A 100 12.89 32.16 -54.33
N ASN A 101 11.62 32.56 -54.29
CA ASN A 101 11.03 33.42 -55.33
C ASN A 101 11.75 34.78 -55.41
N ALA A 102 12.07 35.38 -54.27
CA ALA A 102 12.83 36.64 -54.20
C ALA A 102 14.26 36.48 -54.76
N ALA A 103 14.92 35.34 -54.51
CA ALA A 103 16.23 35.05 -55.05
C ALA A 103 16.21 34.90 -56.59
N ILE A 104 15.16 34.28 -57.13
CA ILE A 104 14.95 34.16 -58.59
C ILE A 104 14.76 35.54 -59.21
N GLU A 105 13.92 36.38 -58.62
CA GLU A 105 13.65 37.73 -59.16
C GLU A 105 14.87 38.65 -59.05
N ALA A 106 15.64 38.52 -57.97
CA ALA A 106 16.92 39.20 -57.82
C ALA A 106 17.93 38.77 -58.91
N ALA A 107 17.94 37.50 -59.30
CA ALA A 107 18.77 37.03 -60.42
C ALA A 107 18.31 37.60 -61.77
N HIS A 108 17.00 37.73 -62.00
CA HIS A 108 16.45 38.37 -63.20
C HIS A 108 16.85 39.84 -63.33
N ALA A 109 16.92 40.58 -62.22
CA ALA A 109 17.34 41.98 -62.19
C ALA A 109 18.86 42.18 -62.39
N LYS A 110 19.66 41.10 -62.53
CA LYS A 110 21.12 41.12 -62.76
C LYS A 110 21.85 42.00 -61.73
N GLU A 111 22.59 43.02 -62.20
CA GLU A 111 23.36 43.94 -61.35
C GLU A 111 22.48 44.72 -60.37
N ALA A 112 21.25 45.09 -60.76
CA ALA A 112 20.32 45.83 -59.89
C ALA A 112 19.73 44.96 -58.76
N GLY A 113 19.76 43.63 -58.90
CA GLY A 113 19.20 42.69 -57.93
C GLY A 113 20.20 42.17 -56.88
N ARG A 114 21.49 42.53 -56.97
CA ARG A 114 22.55 41.99 -56.09
C ARG A 114 22.26 42.13 -54.59
N GLY A 115 21.74 43.28 -54.15
CA GLY A 115 21.36 43.50 -52.75
C GLY A 115 20.18 42.63 -52.31
N PHE A 116 19.17 42.49 -53.17
CA PHE A 116 18.01 41.64 -52.91
C PHE A 116 18.37 40.16 -52.84
N ALA A 117 19.34 39.69 -53.64
CA ALA A 117 19.83 38.32 -53.60
C ALA A 117 20.44 37.96 -52.23
N VAL A 118 21.20 38.87 -51.62
CA VAL A 118 21.79 38.66 -50.28
C VAL A 118 20.70 38.58 -49.21
N VAL A 119 19.70 39.46 -49.27
CA VAL A 119 18.57 39.44 -48.33
C VAL A 119 17.76 38.14 -48.47
N ALA A 120 17.48 37.70 -49.70
CA ALA A 120 16.76 36.46 -49.96
C ALA A 120 17.48 35.22 -49.39
N GLU A 121 18.80 35.14 -49.56
CA GLU A 121 19.61 34.05 -48.99
C GLU A 121 19.59 34.06 -47.45
N GLU A 122 19.61 35.24 -46.81
CA GLU A 122 19.54 35.33 -45.35
C GLU A 122 18.17 34.93 -44.80
N ILE A 123 17.08 35.30 -45.49
CA ILE A 123 15.71 34.85 -45.15
C ILE A 123 15.59 33.33 -45.29
N LYS A 124 16.19 32.74 -46.33
CA LYS A 124 16.22 31.28 -46.52
C LYS A 124 16.91 30.59 -45.36
N LYS A 125 18.12 31.03 -44.98
CA LYS A 125 18.85 30.49 -43.83
C LYS A 125 18.07 30.62 -42.52
N LEU A 126 17.40 31.76 -42.31
CA LEU A 126 16.58 31.98 -41.14
C LEU A 126 15.41 31.00 -41.10
N SER A 127 14.72 30.81 -42.23
CA SER A 127 13.61 29.86 -42.36
C SER A 127 14.07 28.43 -42.07
N ASP A 128 15.21 28.01 -42.62
CA ASP A 128 15.80 26.69 -42.37
C ASP A 128 16.18 26.49 -40.89
N ARG A 129 16.74 27.51 -40.24
CA ARG A 129 17.04 27.48 -38.79
C ARG A 129 15.76 27.36 -37.98
N THR A 130 14.72 28.13 -38.29
CA THR A 130 13.42 28.04 -37.63
C THR A 130 12.83 26.64 -37.73
N ARG A 131 12.88 26.02 -38.92
CA ARG A 131 12.40 24.65 -39.12
C ARG A 131 13.13 23.63 -38.25
N LYS A 132 14.46 23.74 -38.14
CA LYS A 132 15.26 22.86 -37.27
C LYS A 132 14.90 23.04 -35.80
N SER A 133 14.75 24.28 -35.33
CA SER A 133 14.35 24.55 -33.95
C SER A 133 12.96 24.00 -33.62
N VAL A 134 12.00 24.08 -34.55
CA VAL A 134 10.67 23.48 -34.38
C VAL A 134 10.75 21.94 -34.30
N GLU A 135 11.64 21.32 -35.08
CA GLU A 135 11.85 19.88 -35.02
C GLU A 135 12.43 19.45 -33.65
N GLU A 136 13.36 20.22 -33.10
CA GLU A 136 13.89 20.00 -31.75
C GLU A 136 12.80 20.15 -30.68
N ILE A 137 11.97 21.21 -30.76
CA ILE A 137 10.81 21.39 -29.88
C ILE A 137 9.88 20.16 -29.95
N SER A 138 9.61 19.66 -31.16
CA SER A 138 8.74 18.49 -31.36
C SER A 138 9.31 17.24 -30.68
N LYS A 139 10.63 17.02 -30.76
CA LYS A 139 11.31 15.92 -30.08
C LYS A 139 11.25 16.06 -28.56
N THR A 140 11.46 17.27 -28.03
CA THR A 140 11.35 17.54 -26.59
C THR A 140 9.93 17.30 -26.08
N VAL A 141 8.92 17.79 -26.79
CA VAL A 141 7.51 17.56 -26.42
C VAL A 141 7.16 16.07 -26.39
N ALA A 142 7.62 15.30 -27.38
CA ALA A 142 7.42 13.85 -27.42
C ALA A 142 8.09 13.15 -26.22
N SER A 143 9.32 13.56 -25.85
CA SER A 143 10.03 13.03 -24.68
C SER A 143 9.27 13.30 -23.39
N ILE A 144 8.78 14.53 -23.19
CA ILE A 144 7.99 14.89 -22.00
C ILE A 144 6.68 14.08 -21.99
N GLY A 145 6.03 13.90 -23.13
CA GLY A 145 4.83 13.08 -23.25
C GLY A 145 5.04 11.63 -22.78
N ALA A 146 6.19 11.03 -23.14
CA ALA A 146 6.55 9.69 -22.68
C ALA A 146 6.79 9.64 -21.15
N GLU A 147 7.48 10.64 -20.59
CA GLU A 147 7.69 10.74 -19.14
C GLU A 147 6.38 10.89 -18.36
N LEU A 148 5.42 11.68 -18.88
CA LEU A 148 4.08 11.80 -18.28
C LEU A 148 3.32 10.47 -18.33
N GLY A 149 3.48 9.69 -19.40
CA GLY A 149 2.92 8.34 -19.51
C GLY A 149 3.45 7.40 -18.42
N ALA A 150 4.76 7.35 -18.23
CA ALA A 150 5.38 6.55 -17.16
C ALA A 150 4.96 7.01 -15.75
N MET A 151 4.77 8.33 -15.56
CA MET A 151 4.28 8.89 -14.31
C MET A 151 2.82 8.49 -14.04
N ARG A 152 1.98 8.44 -15.07
CA ARG A 152 0.61 7.96 -14.97
C ARG A 152 0.56 6.50 -14.52
N GLU A 153 1.34 5.62 -15.17
CA GLU A 153 1.41 4.20 -14.80
C GLU A 153 1.86 4.02 -13.35
N SER A 154 2.85 4.81 -12.90
CA SER A 154 3.32 4.78 -11.51
C SER A 154 2.24 5.21 -10.51
N ILE A 155 1.41 6.20 -10.86
CA ILE A 155 0.30 6.63 -9.99
C ILE A 155 -0.81 5.57 -9.95
N GLU A 156 -1.13 4.96 -11.10
CA GLU A 156 -2.11 3.88 -11.19
C GLU A 156 -1.67 2.66 -10.35
N ASP A 157 -0.38 2.28 -10.38
CA ASP A 157 0.18 1.25 -9.51
C ASP A 157 0.06 1.61 -8.02
N VAL A 158 0.39 2.85 -7.64
CA VAL A 158 0.23 3.32 -6.26
C VAL A 158 -1.23 3.24 -5.82
N GLN A 159 -2.19 3.63 -6.67
CA GLN A 159 -3.61 3.53 -6.37
C GLN A 159 -4.06 2.07 -6.22
N HIS A 160 -3.57 1.16 -7.06
CA HIS A 160 -3.86 -0.26 -6.94
C HIS A 160 -3.38 -0.83 -5.60
N ARG A 161 -2.13 -0.53 -5.22
CA ARG A 161 -1.53 -0.97 -3.94
C ARG A 161 -2.24 -0.38 -2.72
N ILE A 162 -2.79 0.84 -2.83
CA ILE A 162 -3.64 1.42 -1.79
C ILE A 162 -4.95 0.63 -1.64
N GLY A 163 -5.57 0.23 -2.75
CA GLY A 163 -6.76 -0.62 -2.73
C GLY A 163 -6.51 -1.97 -2.05
N GLU A 164 -5.41 -2.66 -2.41
CA GLU A 164 -5.03 -3.92 -1.75
C GLU A 164 -4.81 -3.75 -0.23
N MET A 165 -4.26 -2.62 0.17
CA MET A 165 -4.04 -2.30 1.59
C MET A 165 -5.36 -2.07 2.34
N GLN A 166 -6.38 -1.49 1.71
CA GLN A 166 -7.72 -1.36 2.31
C GLN A 166 -8.35 -2.74 2.54
N ASP A 167 -8.33 -3.60 1.54
CA ASP A 167 -8.84 -4.98 1.65
C ASP A 167 -8.12 -5.77 2.74
N PHE A 168 -6.80 -5.59 2.84
CA PHE A 168 -5.99 -6.23 3.86
C PHE A 168 -6.32 -5.71 5.26
N SER A 169 -6.51 -4.39 5.41
CA SER A 169 -6.97 -3.79 6.66
C SER A 169 -8.33 -4.35 7.10
N GLU A 170 -9.29 -4.47 6.19
CA GLU A 170 -10.61 -5.04 6.51
C GLU A 170 -10.49 -6.51 6.98
N LYS A 171 -9.71 -7.33 6.28
CA LYS A 171 -9.46 -8.74 6.67
C LYS A 171 -8.82 -8.85 8.04
N ILE A 172 -7.91 -7.93 8.37
CA ILE A 172 -7.28 -7.88 9.68
C ILE A 172 -8.32 -7.54 10.76
N GLU A 173 -9.15 -6.52 10.55
CA GLU A 173 -10.17 -6.13 11.52
C GLU A 173 -11.13 -7.29 11.81
N GLN A 174 -11.56 -8.01 10.76
CA GLN A 174 -12.36 -9.22 10.89
C GLN A 174 -11.64 -10.32 11.70
N SER A 175 -10.35 -10.51 11.46
CA SER A 175 -9.53 -11.50 12.18
C SER A 175 -9.39 -11.15 13.67
N VAL A 176 -9.18 -9.87 13.99
CA VAL A 176 -9.12 -9.39 15.38
C VAL A 176 -10.47 -9.57 16.07
N ALA A 177 -11.58 -9.24 15.40
CA ALA A 177 -12.92 -9.46 15.92
C ALA A 177 -13.18 -10.96 16.18
N HIS A 178 -12.75 -11.84 15.26
CA HIS A 178 -12.87 -13.27 15.44
C HIS A 178 -12.06 -13.78 16.66
N MET A 179 -10.80 -13.38 16.79
CA MET A 179 -9.95 -13.74 17.94
C MET A 179 -10.56 -13.25 19.26
N LYS A 180 -11.10 -12.02 19.28
CA LYS A 180 -11.80 -11.47 20.45
C LYS A 180 -13.02 -12.31 20.82
N ASN A 181 -13.79 -12.78 19.85
CA ASN A 181 -14.96 -13.63 20.10
C ASN A 181 -14.56 -15.01 20.66
N VAL A 182 -13.48 -15.61 20.15
CA VAL A 182 -12.95 -16.88 20.67
C VAL A 182 -12.44 -16.73 22.10
N SER A 183 -11.66 -15.68 22.39
CA SER A 183 -11.10 -15.45 23.73
C SER A 183 -12.13 -14.95 24.75
N SER A 184 -13.10 -14.15 24.31
CA SER A 184 -14.24 -13.71 25.12
C SER A 184 -15.31 -14.78 25.27
N GLY A 185 -15.17 -15.92 24.56
CA GLY A 185 -16.03 -17.07 24.69
C GLY A 185 -16.04 -17.57 26.13
N ASN A 186 -17.04 -17.13 26.90
CA ASN A 186 -17.26 -17.44 28.32
C ASN A 186 -17.16 -18.94 28.65
N LEU A 187 -17.24 -19.84 27.67
CA LEU A 187 -17.19 -21.28 27.86
C LEU A 187 -15.84 -21.76 28.42
N LEU A 188 -14.69 -21.29 27.91
CA LEU A 188 -13.38 -21.76 28.38
C LEU A 188 -13.08 -21.22 29.78
N LYS A 189 -13.31 -19.92 30.02
CA LYS A 189 -13.17 -19.31 31.36
C LYS A 189 -14.11 -19.97 32.38
N ARG A 190 -15.37 -20.26 32.02
CA ARG A 190 -16.32 -20.98 32.90
C ARG A 190 -15.90 -22.43 33.13
N PHE A 191 -15.43 -23.13 32.09
CA PHE A 191 -14.98 -24.51 32.22
C PHE A 191 -13.76 -24.60 33.15
N LEU A 192 -12.73 -23.78 32.93
CA LEU A 192 -11.54 -23.72 33.79
C LEU A 192 -11.95 -23.44 35.25
N GLY A 193 -12.82 -22.44 35.48
CA GLY A 193 -13.33 -22.15 36.83
C GLY A 193 -14.08 -23.33 37.49
N ILE A 194 -14.87 -24.08 36.72
CA ILE A 194 -15.56 -25.29 37.22
C ILE A 194 -14.55 -26.39 37.57
N VAL A 195 -13.55 -26.63 36.71
CA VAL A 195 -12.56 -27.70 36.92
C VAL A 195 -11.63 -27.36 38.09
N VAL A 196 -11.14 -26.11 38.21
CA VAL A 196 -10.39 -25.65 39.39
C VAL A 196 -11.20 -25.89 40.67
N GLY A 197 -12.43 -25.38 40.71
CA GLY A 197 -13.28 -25.51 41.89
C GLY A 197 -13.60 -26.97 42.25
N ARG A 198 -13.69 -27.88 41.27
CA ARG A 198 -13.84 -29.31 41.52
C ARG A 198 -12.54 -29.94 42.03
N SER A 199 -11.39 -29.62 41.44
CA SER A 199 -10.08 -30.14 41.85
C SER A 199 -9.73 -29.73 43.29
N ASP A 200 -10.00 -28.47 43.66
CA ASP A 200 -9.78 -27.98 45.02
C ASP A 200 -10.66 -28.72 46.04
N ARG A 201 -11.94 -28.95 45.71
CA ARG A 201 -12.84 -29.75 46.56
C ARG A 201 -12.36 -31.20 46.71
N MET A 202 -11.93 -31.84 45.63
CA MET A 202 -11.41 -33.22 45.71
C MET A 202 -10.13 -33.29 46.55
N THR A 203 -9.23 -32.32 46.40
CA THR A 203 -8.01 -32.22 47.22
C THR A 203 -8.35 -32.06 48.70
N GLN A 204 -9.34 -31.21 49.05
CA GLN A 204 -9.81 -31.04 50.42
C GLN A 204 -10.43 -32.32 50.99
N LEU A 205 -11.26 -33.02 50.21
CA LEU A 205 -11.88 -34.28 50.61
C LEU A 205 -10.81 -35.35 50.89
N ILE A 206 -9.85 -35.53 50.00
CA ILE A 206 -8.76 -36.51 50.17
C ILE A 206 -7.94 -36.18 51.43
N ARG A 207 -7.55 -34.91 51.63
CA ARG A 207 -6.86 -34.48 52.86
C ARG A 207 -7.67 -34.78 54.11
N SER A 208 -8.99 -34.55 54.08
CA SER A 208 -9.87 -34.81 55.23
C SER A 208 -9.97 -36.29 55.58
N VAL A 209 -9.89 -37.18 54.57
CA VAL A 209 -9.86 -38.64 54.75
C VAL A 209 -8.51 -39.06 55.34
N PHE A 210 -7.39 -38.53 54.81
CA PHE A 210 -6.05 -38.77 55.38
C PHE A 210 -5.89 -38.24 56.81
N SER A 211 -6.60 -37.18 57.21
CA SER A 211 -6.56 -36.65 58.59
C SER A 211 -7.44 -37.43 59.59
N LYS A 212 -8.34 -38.29 59.09
CA LYS A 212 -9.28 -39.10 59.90
C LYS A 212 -8.87 -40.57 60.00
N ALA A 213 -7.85 -41.00 59.25
CA ALA A 213 -7.24 -42.33 59.28
C ALA A 213 -5.93 -42.31 60.07
#